data_AF-A0AAU7NWS1-F1
#
_entry.id   AF-A0AAU7NWS1-F1
#
_cell.length_a   1.000
_cell.length_b   1.000
_cell.length_c   1.000
_cell.angle_alpha   90.00
_cell.angle_beta   90.00
_cell.angle_gamma   90.00
#
_symmetry.space_group_name_H-M   'P 1'
#
loop_
_entity.id
_entity.type
_entity.pdbx_description
1 polymer ?
#
loop_
_entity_poly.entity_id
_entity_poly.type
_entity_poly.pdbx_seq_one_letter_code
_entity_poly.pdbx_strand_id
1 'polypeptide(L)' 'MKFQEITLNQLATIHDEATDLQTHHAGNQTIFTGNHPQHGSFIMHQVGASDEAILIQL' A
#
# COMPACT_ATOMS: atom_id res chain seq x y z
N MET A 1 4.98 -7.70 -11.83
CA MET A 1 4.20 -6.46 -11.66
C MET A 1 2.70 -6.67 -11.88
N LYS A 2 1.92 -6.61 -10.80
CA LYS A 2 0.45 -6.74 -10.79
C LYS A 2 -0.16 -5.53 -10.06
N PHE A 3 -1.23 -4.97 -10.63
CA PHE A 3 -1.96 -3.84 -10.07
C PHE A 3 -3.31 -4.30 -9.54
N GLN A 4 -3.70 -3.80 -8.37
CA GLN A 4 -4.97 -4.11 -7.75
C GLN A 4 -5.49 -2.90 -6.97
N GLU A 5 -6.73 -2.50 -7.25
CA GLU A 5 -7.47 -1.58 -6.38
C GLU A 5 -7.88 -2.33 -5.11
N ILE A 6 -7.61 -1.71 -3.97
CA ILE A 6 -7.89 -2.25 -2.65
C ILE A 6 -8.65 -1.20 -1.83
N THR A 7 -9.51 -1.66 -0.94
CA THR A 7 -10.19 -0.81 0.02
C THR A 7 -9.23 -0.32 1.11
N LEU A 8 -9.63 0.72 1.84
CA LEU A 8 -8.89 1.24 2.99
C LEU A 8 -8.65 0.14 4.06
N ASN A 9 -9.63 -0.73 4.29
CA ASN A 9 -9.52 -1.84 5.24
C ASN A 9 -8.45 -2.85 4.79
N GLN A 10 -8.42 -3.18 3.50
CA GLN A 10 -7.38 -4.06 2.94
C GLN A 10 -6.00 -3.41 3.00
N LEU A 11 -5.91 -2.10 2.78
CA LEU A 11 -4.66 -1.35 2.96
C LEU A 11 -4.17 -1.44 4.40
N ALA A 12 -5.05 -1.23 5.39
CA ALA A 12 -4.69 -1.32 6.80
C ALA A 12 -4.19 -2.72 7.16
N THR A 13 -4.86 -3.77 6.69
CA THR A 13 -4.40 -5.16 6.90
C THR A 13 -3.02 -5.40 6.30
N ILE A 14 -2.80 -5.03 5.04
CA ILE A 14 -1.51 -5.24 4.37
C ILE A 14 -0.40 -4.42 5.06
N HIS A 15 -0.71 -3.19 5.48
CA HIS A 15 0.21 -2.32 6.20
C HIS A 15 0.63 -2.93 7.53
N ASP A 16 -0.31 -3.46 8.32
CA ASP A 16 -0.03 -4.02 9.64
C ASP A 16 0.75 -5.35 9.57
N GLU A 17 0.56 -6.13 8.51
CA GLU A 17 1.24 -7.40 8.27
C GLU A 17 2.60 -7.24 7.55
N ALA A 18 2.92 -6.04 7.07
CA ALA A 18 4.12 -5.79 6.29
C ALA A 18 5.39 -5.64 7.17
N THR A 19 6.52 -6.08 6.61
CA THR A 19 7.86 -5.84 7.15
C THR A 19 8.64 -4.89 6.24
N ASP A 20 9.72 -4.30 6.77
CA ASP A 20 10.57 -3.32 6.05
C ASP A 20 9.78 -2.13 5.49
N LEU A 21 8.73 -1.72 6.21
CA LEU A 21 7.81 -0.69 5.76
C LEU A 21 8.49 0.69 5.71
N GLN A 22 8.35 1.38 4.59
CA GLN A 22 8.74 2.78 4.43
C GLN A 22 7.53 3.57 3.94
N THR A 23 7.39 4.79 4.47
CA THR A 23 6.30 5.69 4.13
C THR A 23 6.86 6.96 3.53
N HIS A 24 6.32 7.36 2.38
CA HIS A 24 6.64 8.59 1.68
C HIS A 24 5.39 9.42 1.48
N HIS A 25 5.49 10.72 1.70
CA HIS A 25 4.40 11.66 1.46
C HIS A 25 4.74 12.55 0.27
N ALA A 26 3.83 12.64 -0.70
CA ALA A 26 3.95 13.47 -1.89
C ALA A 26 2.66 14.27 -2.10
N GLY A 27 2.62 15.49 -1.58
CA GLY A 27 1.43 16.33 -1.64
C GLY A 27 0.26 15.72 -0.86
N ASN A 28 -0.82 15.37 -1.56
CA ASN A 28 -1.99 14.69 -0.99
C ASN A 28 -1.91 13.16 -1.06
N GLN A 29 -0.78 12.60 -1.49
CA GLN A 29 -0.60 11.17 -1.62
C GLN A 29 0.32 10.63 -0.52
N THR A 30 -0.05 9.47 0.02
CA THR A 30 0.80 8.68 0.89
C THR A 30 1.16 7.39 0.16
N ILE A 31 2.45 7.10 0.09
CA ILE A 31 3.01 5.92 -0.57
C ILE A 31 3.67 5.05 0.50
N PHE A 32 3.32 3.78 0.54
CA PHE A 32 3.92 2.78 1.40
C PHE A 32 4.68 1.77 0.56
N THR A 33 5.87 1.39 0.97
CA THR A 33 6.63 0.31 0.34
C THR A 33 7.08 -0.67 1.40
N GLY A 34 7.10 -1.97 1.09
CA GLY A 34 7.54 -2.96 2.04
C GLY A 34 7.43 -4.37 1.48
N ASN A 35 7.55 -5.36 2.36
CA ASN A 35 7.38 -6.78 2.06
C ASN A 35 6.18 -7.33 2.83
N HIS A 36 5.30 -8.07 2.17
CA HIS A 36 4.14 -8.69 2.79
C HIS A 36 4.19 -10.21 2.61
N PRO A 37 3.86 -11.04 3.63
CA PRO A 37 3.98 -12.49 3.57
C PRO A 37 3.28 -13.16 2.38
N GLN A 38 2.13 -12.61 1.96
CA GLN A 38 1.34 -13.16 0.86
C GLN A 38 1.52 -12.42 -0.48
N HIS A 39 2.04 -11.20 -0.46
CA HIS A 39 2.08 -10.32 -1.63
C HIS A 39 3.51 -10.03 -2.11
N GLY A 40 4.53 -10.44 -1.35
CA GLY A 40 5.92 -10.13 -1.65
C GLY A 40 6.22 -8.65 -1.48
N SER A 41 7.21 -8.15 -2.23
CA SER A 41 7.54 -6.73 -2.26
C SER A 41 6.41 -5.94 -2.92
N PHE A 42 6.00 -4.85 -2.28
CA PHE A 42 4.87 -4.06 -2.73
C PHE A 42 5.12 -2.55 -2.67
N ILE A 43 4.27 -1.84 -3.41
CA ILE A 43 4.04 -0.40 -3.30
C ILE A 43 2.53 -0.21 -3.12
N MET A 44 2.09 0.46 -2.06
CA MET A 44 0.72 0.92 -1.90
C MET A 44 0.69 2.43 -2.03
N HIS A 45 -0.32 3.00 -2.70
CA HIS A 45 -0.53 4.44 -2.63
C HIS A 45 -1.99 4.79 -2.36
N GLN A 46 -2.18 5.73 -1.44
CA GLN A 46 -3.47 6.28 -1.04
C GLN A 46 -3.51 7.76 -1.39
N VAL A 47 -4.63 8.23 -1.95
CA VAL A 47 -4.83 9.64 -2.31
C VAL A 47 -5.81 10.28 -1.33
N GLY A 48 -5.32 11.18 -0.47
CA GLY A 48 -6.14 11.93 0.48
C GLY A 48 -6.99 11.03 1.40
N ALA A 49 -8.20 11.49 1.69
CA ALA A 49 -9.21 10.75 2.48
C ALA A 49 -10.05 9.78 1.62
N SER A 50 -9.46 9.19 0.58
CA SER A 50 -10.12 8.17 -0.24
C SER A 50 -10.29 6.87 0.54
N ASP A 51 -11.42 6.18 0.32
CA ASP A 51 -11.69 4.83 0.82
C ASP A 51 -11.02 3.72 -0.02
N GLU A 52 -10.27 4.12 -1.05
CA GLU A 52 -9.58 3.26 -2.00
C GLU A 52 -8.09 3.60 -2.10
N ALA A 53 -7.29 2.56 -2.33
CA ALA A 53 -5.87 2.65 -2.59
C ALA A 53 -5.48 1.66 -3.70
N ILE A 54 -4.29 1.85 -4.28
CA ILE A 54 -3.75 0.90 -5.26
C ILE A 54 -2.59 0.15 -4.64
N LEU A 55 -2.66 -1.19 -4.72
CA LEU A 55 -1.57 -2.10 -4.43
C LEU A 55 -0.86 -2.49 -5.73
N ILE A 56 0.46 -2.37 -5.71
CA ILE A 56 1.36 -2.77 -6.79
C ILE A 56 2.29 -3.84 -6.22
N GLN A 57 2.18 -5.06 -6.73
CA GLN A 57 3.08 -6.16 -6.38
C GLN A 57 4.20 -6.21 -7.41
N LEU A 58 5.46 -6.20 -6.98
CA LEU A 58 6.64 -6.16 -7.87
C LEU A 58 6.90 -7.53 -8.50
#